data_AF-A0A653DMY3-F1
#
_entry.id   AF-A0A653DMY3-F1
#
_cell.length_a   1.000
_cell.length_b   1.000
_cell.length_c   1.000
_cell.angle_alpha   90.00
_cell.angle_beta   90.00
_cell.angle_gamma   90.00
#
_symmetry.space_group_name_H-M   'P 1'
#
loop_
_entity.id
_entity.type
_entity.pdbx_description
1 polymer ?
#
loop_
_entity_poly.entity_id
_entity_poly.type
_entity_poly.pdbx_seq_one_letter_code
_entity_poly.pdbx_strand_id
1 'polypeptide(L)'
;KVWDDIISQASKNVDILKEIEIVKQLASILKTNVRACKALNHAYVLQLGRIYLDMLNVYKVMSENITAAIQLNGEAVTKQPLIKAMRVVKKETLKLISDWISRSSDNAMVLENFIPPFLDAVLLDYQRTSVPSAREPEVLSAIATIVNRLENHITLE
;
A
#
# COMPACT_ATOMS: atom_id res chain seq x y z
N LYS A 1 -6.43 -14.30 -10.22
CA LYS A 1 -6.46 -14.23 -11.70
C LYS A 1 -6.21 -12.80 -12.14
N VAL A 2 -7.19 -11.88 -12.12
CA VAL A 2 -6.97 -10.48 -12.56
C VAL A 2 -5.77 -9.79 -11.87
N TRP A 3 -5.61 -9.94 -10.55
CA TRP A 3 -4.40 -9.45 -9.85
C TRP A 3 -3.12 -10.04 -10.43
N ASP A 4 -3.02 -11.37 -10.47
CA ASP A 4 -1.84 -12.09 -10.96
C ASP A 4 -1.51 -11.71 -12.42
N ASP A 5 -2.54 -11.51 -13.25
CA ASP A 5 -2.39 -11.11 -14.64
C ASP A 5 -1.82 -9.68 -14.77
N ILE A 6 -2.29 -8.74 -13.94
CA ILE A 6 -1.75 -7.37 -13.89
C ILE A 6 -0.31 -7.38 -13.39
N ILE A 7 -0.01 -8.12 -12.31
CA ILE A 7 1.35 -8.20 -11.76
C ILE A 7 2.30 -8.85 -12.78
N SER A 8 1.87 -9.91 -13.47
CA SER A 8 2.66 -10.55 -14.52
C SER A 8 2.96 -9.59 -15.67
N GLN A 9 1.99 -8.79 -16.12
CA GLN A 9 2.21 -7.77 -17.13
C GLN A 9 3.13 -6.66 -16.62
N ALA A 10 2.94 -6.20 -15.38
CA ALA A 10 3.74 -5.14 -14.76
C ALA A 10 5.22 -5.54 -14.60
N SER A 11 5.48 -6.83 -14.34
CA SER A 11 6.84 -7.38 -14.27
C SER A 11 7.59 -7.31 -15.61
N LYS A 12 6.86 -7.29 -16.73
CA LYS A 12 7.42 -7.15 -18.09
C LYS A 12 7.46 -5.70 -18.53
N ASN A 13 6.46 -4.92 -18.16
CA ASN A 13 6.36 -3.51 -18.47
C ASN A 13 5.63 -2.75 -17.36
N VAL A 14 6.39 -1.96 -16.58
CA VAL A 14 5.85 -1.18 -15.46
C VAL A 14 4.92 -0.05 -15.93
N ASP A 15 5.02 0.39 -17.20
CA ASP A 15 4.21 1.49 -17.71
C ASP A 15 2.72 1.20 -17.77
N ILE A 16 2.30 -0.08 -17.75
CA ILE A 16 0.87 -0.42 -17.64
C ILE A 16 0.25 0.15 -16.36
N LEU A 17 1.05 0.38 -15.31
CA LEU A 17 0.59 0.97 -14.05
C LEU A 17 0.34 2.48 -14.16
N LYS A 18 0.56 3.07 -15.34
CA LYS A 18 0.15 4.44 -15.68
C LYS A 18 -1.18 4.46 -16.46
N GLU A 19 -1.71 3.31 -16.85
CA GLU A 19 -3.00 3.21 -17.53
C GLU A 19 -4.15 3.31 -16.53
N ILE A 20 -5.04 4.27 -16.74
CA ILE A 20 -6.13 4.57 -15.79
C ILE A 20 -7.06 3.37 -15.53
N GLU A 21 -7.28 2.53 -16.53
CA GLU A 21 -8.14 1.35 -16.41
C GLU A 21 -7.51 0.31 -15.49
N ILE A 22 -6.22 0.01 -15.67
CA ILE A 22 -5.44 -0.89 -14.82
C ILE A 22 -5.40 -0.38 -13.38
N VAL A 23 -5.10 0.91 -13.18
CA VAL A 23 -5.07 1.52 -11.84
C VAL A 23 -6.44 1.44 -11.14
N LYS A 24 -7.53 1.67 -11.88
CA LYS A 24 -8.90 1.53 -11.33
C LYS A 24 -9.23 0.08 -10.98
N GLN A 25 -8.79 -0.88 -11.79
CA GLN A 25 -8.96 -2.31 -11.49
C GLN A 25 -8.20 -2.69 -10.22
N LEU A 26 -6.94 -2.28 -10.07
CA LEU A 26 -6.15 -2.48 -8.84
C LEU A 26 -6.85 -1.89 -7.62
N ALA A 27 -7.35 -0.65 -7.71
CA ALA A 27 -8.10 -0.03 -6.63
C ALA A 27 -9.37 -0.82 -6.25
N SER A 28 -10.10 -1.36 -7.23
CA SER A 28 -11.28 -2.19 -7.00
C SER A 28 -10.93 -3.52 -6.30
N ILE A 29 -9.84 -4.17 -6.75
CA ILE A 29 -9.34 -5.40 -6.15
C ILE A 29 -8.94 -5.14 -4.69
N LEU A 30 -8.16 -4.09 -4.41
CA LEU A 30 -7.75 -3.76 -3.05
C LEU A 30 -8.94 -3.45 -2.13
N LYS A 31 -9.95 -2.71 -2.60
CA LYS A 31 -11.19 -2.47 -1.85
C LYS A 31 -11.92 -3.76 -1.48
N THR A 32 -11.93 -4.73 -2.39
CA THR A 32 -12.53 -6.05 -2.16
C THR A 32 -11.74 -6.80 -1.09
N ASN A 33 -10.41 -6.78 -1.17
CA ASN A 33 -9.52 -7.38 -0.17
C ASN A 33 -9.68 -6.72 1.22
N VAL A 34 -9.83 -5.40 1.31
CA VAL A 34 -10.13 -4.70 2.57
C VAL A 34 -11.42 -5.21 3.20
N ARG A 35 -12.47 -5.41 2.39
CA ARG A 35 -13.75 -5.96 2.89
C ARG A 35 -13.60 -7.41 3.35
N ALA A 36 -12.91 -8.24 2.57
CA ALA A 36 -12.66 -9.64 2.92
C ALA A 36 -11.83 -9.76 4.22
N CYS A 37 -10.80 -8.94 4.36
CA CYS A 37 -9.97 -8.84 5.56
C CYS A 37 -10.80 -8.53 6.80
N LYS A 38 -11.76 -7.59 6.71
CA LYS A 38 -12.65 -7.26 7.84
C LYS A 38 -13.55 -8.41 8.26
N ALA A 39 -14.00 -9.22 7.31
CA ALA A 39 -14.85 -10.37 7.59
C ALA A 39 -14.06 -11.55 8.18
N LEU A 40 -12.83 -11.79 7.67
CA LEU A 40 -12.03 -12.95 8.01
C LEU A 40 -11.07 -12.73 9.20
N ASN A 41 -10.83 -11.47 9.60
CA ASN A 41 -9.87 -11.09 10.65
C ASN A 41 -8.50 -11.76 10.43
N HIS A 42 -7.92 -12.36 11.48
CA HIS A 42 -6.59 -12.96 11.42
C HIS A 42 -6.43 -14.01 10.31
N ALA A 43 -7.46 -14.83 10.03
CA ALA A 43 -7.42 -15.89 9.02
C ALA A 43 -7.16 -15.36 7.59
N TYR A 44 -7.38 -14.07 7.36
CA TYR A 44 -7.03 -13.42 6.09
C TYR A 44 -5.52 -13.44 5.77
N VAL A 45 -4.67 -13.74 6.75
CA VAL A 45 -3.20 -13.80 6.61
C VAL A 45 -2.74 -14.63 5.41
N LEU A 46 -3.43 -15.73 5.10
CA LEU A 46 -3.08 -16.59 3.95
C LEU A 46 -3.19 -15.84 2.62
N GLN A 47 -4.28 -15.08 2.45
CA GLN A 47 -4.48 -14.26 1.25
C GLN A 47 -3.59 -13.02 1.27
N LEU A 48 -3.41 -12.38 2.44
CA LEU A 48 -2.53 -11.23 2.56
C LEU A 48 -1.10 -11.60 2.17
N GLY A 49 -0.55 -12.66 2.75
CA GLY A 49 0.82 -13.13 2.50
C GLY A 49 1.07 -13.42 1.02
N ARG A 50 0.08 -13.96 0.30
CA ARG A 50 0.18 -14.20 -1.14
C ARG A 50 0.39 -12.93 -1.96
N ILE A 51 -0.31 -11.84 -1.63
CA ILE A 51 -0.29 -10.61 -2.42
C ILE A 51 0.62 -9.53 -1.82
N TYR A 52 1.21 -9.77 -0.65
CA TYR A 52 1.78 -8.73 0.20
C TYR A 52 2.92 -7.96 -0.48
N LEU A 53 3.95 -8.67 -0.93
CA LEU A 53 5.14 -8.06 -1.51
C LEU A 53 4.82 -7.37 -2.85
N ASP A 54 3.99 -8.01 -3.69
CA ASP A 54 3.52 -7.41 -4.93
C ASP A 54 2.73 -6.12 -4.66
N MET A 55 1.87 -6.13 -3.64
CA MET A 55 1.08 -4.97 -3.25
C MET A 55 1.97 -3.81 -2.75
N LEU A 56 3.05 -4.11 -2.01
CA LEU A 56 4.04 -3.11 -1.61
C LEU A 56 4.83 -2.56 -2.80
N ASN A 57 5.19 -3.40 -3.77
CA ASN A 57 5.86 -2.95 -4.99
C ASN A 57 4.95 -2.04 -5.83
N VAL A 58 3.67 -2.40 -5.98
CA VAL A 58 2.66 -1.53 -6.62
C VAL A 58 2.55 -0.21 -5.87
N TYR A 59 2.54 -0.21 -4.53
CA TYR A 59 2.53 1.02 -3.72
C TYR A 59 3.72 1.94 -4.05
N LYS A 60 4.94 1.38 -4.09
CA LYS A 60 6.17 2.13 -4.44
C LYS A 60 6.05 2.77 -5.82
N VAL A 61 5.67 2.00 -6.84
CA VAL A 61 5.51 2.51 -8.22
C VAL A 61 4.45 3.61 -8.30
N MET A 62 3.31 3.47 -7.62
CA MET A 62 2.29 4.52 -7.57
C MET A 62 2.84 5.79 -6.91
N SER A 63 3.62 5.65 -5.84
CA SER A 63 4.26 6.79 -5.16
C SER A 63 5.21 7.57 -6.07
N GLU A 64 6.10 6.85 -6.74
CA GLU A 64 7.09 7.41 -7.66
C GLU A 64 6.40 8.11 -8.82
N ASN A 65 5.39 7.48 -9.43
CA ASN A 65 4.61 8.06 -10.52
C ASN A 65 3.88 9.35 -10.10
N ILE A 66 3.27 9.38 -8.91
CA ILE A 66 2.61 10.59 -8.39
C ILE A 66 3.64 11.71 -8.18
N THR A 67 4.77 11.39 -7.55
CA THR A 67 5.82 12.37 -7.24
C THR A 67 6.41 12.95 -8.52
N ALA A 68 6.78 12.10 -9.48
CA ALA A 68 7.31 12.51 -10.77
C ALA A 68 6.32 13.36 -11.57
N ALA A 69 5.03 12.99 -11.57
CA ALA A 69 4.00 13.78 -12.25
C ALA A 69 3.87 15.19 -11.68
N ILE A 70 3.90 15.34 -10.36
CA ILE A 70 3.82 16.64 -9.69
C ILE A 70 5.10 17.46 -9.91
N GLN A 71 6.28 16.83 -9.87
CA GLN A 71 7.54 17.53 -10.16
C GLN A 71 7.58 18.08 -11.59
N LEU A 72 7.08 17.32 -12.56
CA LEU A 72 7.11 17.70 -13.97
C LEU A 72 6.07 18.78 -14.31
N ASN A 73 4.87 18.71 -13.74
CA ASN A 73 3.72 19.50 -14.18
C ASN A 73 3.15 20.44 -13.11
N GLY A 74 3.78 20.48 -11.93
CA GLY A 74 3.29 21.22 -10.77
C GLY A 74 2.07 20.58 -10.11
N GLU A 75 1.54 21.24 -9.07
CA GLU A 75 0.47 20.67 -8.23
C GLU A 75 -0.88 20.49 -8.95
N ALA A 76 -1.09 21.14 -10.09
CA ALA A 76 -2.34 21.06 -10.85
C ALA A 76 -2.70 19.62 -11.24
N VAL A 77 -1.71 18.75 -11.48
CA VAL A 77 -1.95 17.35 -11.87
C VAL A 77 -2.58 16.50 -10.78
N THR A 78 -2.51 16.92 -9.51
CA THR A 78 -3.18 16.21 -8.40
C THR A 78 -4.69 16.10 -8.60
N LYS A 79 -5.28 16.98 -9.42
CA LYS A 79 -6.71 16.97 -9.75
C LYS A 79 -7.07 15.97 -10.84
N GLN A 80 -6.09 15.47 -11.60
CA GLN A 80 -6.32 14.56 -12.73
C GLN A 80 -6.86 13.20 -12.26
N PRO A 81 -7.76 12.56 -13.04
CA PRO A 81 -8.36 11.28 -12.67
C PRO A 81 -7.34 10.16 -12.40
N LEU A 82 -6.25 10.11 -13.18
CA LEU A 82 -5.20 9.08 -13.01
C LEU A 82 -4.50 9.22 -11.66
N ILE A 83 -4.01 10.42 -11.32
CA ILE A 83 -3.32 10.68 -10.05
C ILE A 83 -4.24 10.40 -8.85
N LYS A 84 -5.51 10.76 -8.95
CA LYS A 84 -6.52 10.41 -7.94
C LYS A 84 -6.68 8.90 -7.79
N ALA A 85 -6.73 8.15 -8.89
CA ALA A 85 -6.83 6.70 -8.85
C ALA A 85 -5.58 6.05 -8.24
N MET A 86 -4.38 6.53 -8.58
CA MET A 86 -3.12 6.06 -7.98
C MET A 86 -3.09 6.29 -6.46
N ARG A 87 -3.58 7.44 -5.98
CA ARG A 87 -3.72 7.71 -4.54
C ARG A 87 -4.69 6.75 -3.86
N VAL A 88 -5.80 6.41 -4.53
CA VAL A 88 -6.73 5.39 -4.00
C VAL A 88 -6.03 4.04 -3.85
N VAL A 89 -5.19 3.63 -4.80
CA VAL A 89 -4.39 2.40 -4.67
C VAL A 89 -3.49 2.47 -3.44
N LYS A 90 -2.72 3.57 -3.27
CA LYS A 90 -1.85 3.75 -2.09
C LYS A 90 -2.65 3.65 -0.78
N LYS A 91 -3.76 4.37 -0.69
CA LYS A 91 -4.68 4.41 0.45
C LYS A 91 -5.26 3.05 0.81
N GLU A 92 -5.80 2.32 -0.17
CA GLU A 92 -6.40 1.00 0.09
C GLU A 92 -5.34 -0.05 0.46
N THR A 93 -4.10 0.06 -0.06
CA THR A 93 -2.97 -0.76 0.41
C THR A 93 -2.68 -0.51 1.89
N LEU A 94 -2.48 0.75 2.29
CA LEU A 94 -2.19 1.09 3.69
C LEU A 94 -3.30 0.62 4.63
N LYS A 95 -4.55 0.87 4.24
CA LYS A 95 -5.73 0.47 4.97
C LYS A 95 -5.84 -1.05 5.12
N LEU A 96 -5.59 -1.81 4.06
CA LEU A 96 -5.63 -3.28 4.13
C LEU A 96 -4.62 -3.81 5.14
N ILE A 97 -3.38 -3.30 5.09
CA ILE A 97 -2.30 -3.72 5.98
C ILE A 97 -2.64 -3.34 7.43
N SER A 98 -3.01 -2.08 7.68
CA SER A 98 -3.33 -1.62 9.04
C SER A 98 -4.56 -2.32 9.62
N ASP A 99 -5.62 -2.49 8.82
CA ASP A 99 -6.84 -3.18 9.24
C ASP A 99 -6.54 -4.63 9.62
N TRP A 100 -5.73 -5.35 8.83
CA TRP A 100 -5.35 -6.72 9.15
C TRP A 100 -4.47 -6.79 10.41
N ILE A 101 -3.42 -5.96 10.50
CA ILE A 101 -2.51 -5.96 11.66
C ILE A 101 -3.31 -5.70 12.94
N SER A 102 -4.23 -4.73 12.94
CA SER A 102 -5.07 -4.42 14.10
C SER A 102 -5.94 -5.61 14.59
N ARG A 103 -6.16 -6.61 13.73
CA ARG A 103 -6.99 -7.81 13.98
C ARG A 103 -6.16 -9.10 14.04
N SER A 104 -4.85 -9.01 13.91
CA SER A 104 -3.95 -10.16 13.96
C SER A 104 -3.89 -10.72 15.38
N SER A 105 -3.77 -12.03 15.53
CA SER A 105 -3.60 -12.70 16.85
C SER A 105 -2.17 -13.17 17.11
N ASP A 106 -1.24 -12.93 16.18
CA ASP A 106 0.15 -13.36 16.26
C ASP A 106 1.09 -12.17 16.03
N ASN A 107 1.58 -11.59 17.12
CA ASN A 107 2.46 -10.42 17.09
C ASN A 107 3.86 -10.75 16.57
N ALA A 108 4.39 -11.94 16.89
CA ALA A 108 5.73 -12.34 16.46
C ALA A 108 5.78 -12.47 14.94
N MET A 109 4.80 -13.15 14.35
CA MET A 109 4.69 -13.28 12.90
C MET A 109 4.54 -11.91 12.22
N VAL A 110 3.76 -10.98 12.80
CA VAL A 110 3.62 -9.60 12.28
C VAL A 110 4.97 -8.89 12.27
N LEU A 111 5.69 -8.92 13.39
CA LEU A 111 6.98 -8.25 13.57
C LEU A 111 8.07 -8.80 12.64
N GLU A 112 8.10 -10.11 12.46
CA GLU A 112 9.13 -10.75 11.64
C GLU A 112 8.85 -10.64 10.14
N ASN A 113 7.59 -10.80 9.72
CA ASN A 113 7.26 -11.00 8.30
C ASN A 113 6.60 -9.80 7.63
N PHE A 114 5.92 -8.92 8.38
CA PHE A 114 5.12 -7.83 7.81
C PHE A 114 5.74 -6.45 8.10
N ILE A 115 6.24 -6.21 9.31
CA ILE A 115 6.78 -4.89 9.66
C ILE A 115 8.00 -4.48 8.82
N PRO A 116 9.04 -5.32 8.64
CA PRO A 116 10.25 -4.89 7.93
C PRO A 116 9.98 -4.50 6.46
N PRO A 117 9.25 -5.31 5.65
CA PRO A 117 8.90 -4.90 4.30
C PRO A 117 8.00 -3.66 4.25
N PHE A 118 7.08 -3.51 5.21
CA PHE A 118 6.23 -2.32 5.28
C PHE A 118 7.05 -1.05 5.51
N LEU A 119 7.98 -1.06 6.48
CA LEU A 119 8.80 0.11 6.79
C LEU A 119 9.70 0.49 5.60
N ASP A 120 10.33 -0.49 4.95
CA ASP A 120 11.13 -0.25 3.75
C ASP A 120 10.29 0.33 2.61
N ALA A 121 9.08 -0.21 2.41
CA ALA A 121 8.26 0.18 1.28
C ALA A 121 7.49 1.48 1.45
N VAL A 122 7.08 1.77 2.67
CA VAL A 122 6.13 2.85 2.97
C VAL A 122 6.83 3.98 3.71
N LEU A 123 7.57 3.68 4.78
CA LEU A 123 8.14 4.75 5.62
C LEU A 123 9.34 5.41 4.95
N LEU A 124 10.22 4.62 4.32
CA LEU A 124 11.34 5.18 3.55
C LEU A 124 10.84 5.95 2.31
N ASP A 125 9.80 5.45 1.63
CA ASP A 125 9.14 6.18 0.53
C ASP A 125 8.59 7.53 1.02
N TYR A 126 7.86 7.53 2.14
CA TYR A 126 7.30 8.74 2.74
C TYR A 126 8.40 9.75 3.11
N GLN A 127 9.53 9.29 3.68
CA GLN A 127 10.68 10.12 4.02
C GLN A 127 11.36 10.71 2.77
N ARG A 128 11.57 9.89 1.74
CA ARG A 128 12.25 10.28 0.49
C ARG A 128 11.40 11.17 -0.40
N THR A 129 10.08 11.12 -0.26
CA THR A 129 9.15 11.98 -1.01
C THR A 129 9.41 13.44 -0.65
N SER A 130 10.10 14.15 -1.55
CA SER A 130 10.49 15.55 -1.38
C SER A 130 9.34 16.53 -1.62
N VAL A 131 8.36 16.13 -2.44
CA VAL A 131 7.16 16.93 -2.75
C VAL A 131 6.14 16.78 -1.61
N PRO A 132 5.84 17.84 -0.83
CA PRO A 132 4.94 17.72 0.31
C PRO A 132 3.54 17.25 -0.06
N SER A 133 2.98 17.76 -1.17
CA SER A 133 1.66 17.37 -1.65
C SER A 133 1.59 15.94 -2.19
N ALA A 134 2.73 15.28 -2.45
CA ALA A 134 2.77 13.86 -2.86
C ALA A 134 2.72 12.90 -1.66
N ARG A 135 3.09 13.35 -0.45
CA ARG A 135 3.10 12.51 0.76
C ARG A 135 1.68 12.05 1.12
N GLU A 136 1.54 10.76 1.42
CA GLU A 136 0.25 10.16 1.77
C GLU A 136 0.05 10.21 3.30
N PRO A 137 -0.84 11.07 3.83
CA PRO A 137 -1.01 11.23 5.28
C PRO A 137 -1.43 9.93 6.00
N GLU A 138 -2.11 9.02 5.32
CA GLU A 138 -2.54 7.75 5.92
C GLU A 138 -1.38 6.84 6.32
N VAL A 139 -0.16 7.09 5.83
CA VAL A 139 1.05 6.39 6.32
C VAL A 139 1.20 6.57 7.83
N LEU A 140 1.00 7.78 8.33
CA LEU A 140 1.13 8.09 9.76
C LEU A 140 0.02 7.41 10.56
N SER A 141 -1.21 7.39 10.05
CA SER A 141 -2.33 6.68 10.68
C SER A 141 -2.12 5.16 10.72
N ALA A 142 -1.56 4.59 9.65
CA ALA A 142 -1.22 3.17 9.61
C ALA A 142 -0.12 2.82 10.62
N ILE A 143 0.94 3.62 10.69
CA ILE A 143 2.02 3.46 11.69
C ILE A 143 1.45 3.56 13.11
N ALA A 144 0.61 4.56 13.40
CA ALA A 144 -0.02 4.70 14.71
C ALA A 144 -0.86 3.47 15.07
N THR A 145 -1.61 2.91 14.12
CA THR A 145 -2.38 1.68 14.33
C THR A 145 -1.47 0.48 14.62
N ILE A 146 -0.37 0.35 13.89
CA ILE A 146 0.62 -0.72 14.09
C ILE A 146 1.26 -0.62 15.47
N VAL A 147 1.73 0.57 15.86
CA VAL A 147 2.34 0.82 17.17
C VAL A 147 1.35 0.53 18.30
N ASN A 148 0.10 0.99 18.18
CA ASN A 148 -0.93 0.70 19.19
C ASN A 148 -1.29 -0.78 19.29
N ARG A 149 -1.13 -1.56 18.21
CA ARG A 149 -1.43 -3.00 18.23
C ARG A 149 -0.29 -3.80 18.84
N LEU A 150 0.95 -3.44 18.52
CA LEU A 150 2.14 -4.19 18.93
C LEU A 150 2.66 -3.73 20.29
N GLU A 151 2.40 -2.48 20.67
CA GLU A 151 2.83 -1.86 21.93
C GLU A 151 4.30 -2.17 22.21
N ASN A 152 4.60 -2.74 23.38
CA ASN A 152 5.96 -3.07 23.83
C ASN A 152 6.64 -4.15 22.97
N HIS A 153 5.93 -4.85 22.08
CA HIS A 153 6.54 -5.86 21.21
C HIS A 153 7.29 -5.23 20.02
N ILE A 154 7.04 -3.95 19.69
CA ILE A 154 7.73 -3.29 18.56
C ILE A 154 9.13 -2.79 18.94
N THR A 155 9.37 -2.54 20.22
CA THR A 155 10.67 -2.17 20.78
C THR A 155 11.18 -3.34 21.60
N LEU A 156 12.18 -4.06 21.07
CA LEU A 156 12.98 -4.96 21.90
C LEU A 156 13.78 -4.06 22.85
N GLU A 157 13.38 -4.00 24.13
CA GLU A 157 14.32 -3.64 25.19
C GLU A 157 15.39 -4.74 25.34
#